data_AF-A0AAJ0FTD9-F1
#
_entry.id   AF-A0AAJ0FTD9-F1
#
_cell.length_a   1.000
_cell.length_b   1.000
_cell.length_c   1.000
_cell.angle_alpha   90.00
_cell.angle_beta   90.00
_cell.angle_gamma   90.00
#
_symmetry.space_group_name_H-M   'P 1'
#
loop_
_entity.id
_entity.type
_entity.pdbx_description
1 polymer ?
#
loop_
_entity_poly.entity_id
_entity_poly.type
_entity_poly.pdbx_seq_one_letter_code
_entity_poly.pdbx_strand_id
1 'polypeptide(L)'
;MTAINGQANGHTNGTATQQQSSRFDPTFTSHVLKTMGPNMTPRNRQLLSSLITHIHDFAREVELTNDEWMAGVHFINFIGQTSTKTRNEAHRVSDVLGLESLVDEIANKIVAEGDVDPTSSSILGPFWSPDAPFRENGGTIIQDPNPEGRVCKMHGTITDLLTGKPIPGAVFDIWQASANGKYDFMDPENQTPNNLRGKFRADENGKYWFYCYHPTAYSLPTDGPSYQLIKLMDRHPMRPAHIHIM
;
A
#
# COMPACT_ATOMS: atom_id res chain seq x y z
N MET A 1 -82.68 -28.62 -10.27
CA MET A 1 -81.64 -29.56 -9.79
C MET A 1 -80.52 -29.51 -10.81
N THR A 2 -79.29 -29.05 -10.58
CA THR A 2 -78.60 -28.49 -9.41
C THR A 2 -77.34 -27.84 -10.02
N ALA A 3 -76.96 -26.62 -9.60
CA ALA A 3 -75.57 -26.14 -9.73
C ALA A 3 -74.66 -27.00 -8.80
N ILE A 4 -73.33 -27.04 -8.88
CA ILE A 4 -72.38 -26.02 -8.39
C ILE A 4 -70.94 -26.53 -8.66
N ASN A 5 -70.09 -25.60 -9.10
CA ASN A 5 -68.64 -25.37 -8.94
C ASN A 5 -67.70 -26.44 -8.34
N GLY A 6 -66.50 -26.49 -8.95
CA GLY A 6 -65.22 -26.81 -8.29
C GLY A 6 -64.08 -26.02 -8.93
N GLN A 7 -63.87 -24.76 -8.53
CA GLN A 7 -62.66 -23.99 -8.81
C GLN A 7 -61.50 -24.50 -7.94
N ALA A 8 -60.37 -24.81 -8.56
CA ALA A 8 -59.09 -24.95 -7.86
C ALA A 8 -58.31 -23.63 -7.99
N ASN A 9 -58.33 -22.82 -6.93
CA ASN A 9 -57.48 -21.64 -6.80
C ASN A 9 -56.07 -22.06 -6.40
N GLY A 10 -55.16 -22.14 -7.37
CA GLY A 10 -53.72 -22.12 -7.11
C GLY A 10 -53.27 -20.67 -6.85
N HIS A 11 -53.15 -20.30 -5.58
CA HIS A 11 -52.49 -19.06 -5.18
C HIS A 11 -50.97 -19.23 -5.34
N THR A 12 -50.41 -18.69 -6.42
CA THR A 12 -48.97 -18.39 -6.48
C THR A 12 -48.75 -17.01 -5.87
N ASN A 13 -48.24 -16.99 -4.63
CA ASN A 13 -47.69 -15.79 -4.02
C ASN A 13 -46.41 -15.39 -4.76
N GLY A 14 -46.57 -14.64 -5.84
CA GLY A 14 -45.48 -13.88 -6.43
C GLY A 14 -45.16 -12.69 -5.55
N THR A 15 -44.24 -12.85 -4.60
CA THR A 15 -43.50 -11.71 -4.04
C THR A 15 -42.63 -11.15 -5.15
N ALA A 16 -43.22 -10.29 -5.98
CA ALA A 16 -42.46 -9.38 -6.82
C ALA A 16 -41.71 -8.46 -5.86
N THR A 17 -40.44 -8.78 -5.59
CA THR A 17 -39.47 -7.80 -5.12
C THR A 17 -39.53 -6.64 -6.11
N GLN A 18 -40.14 -5.53 -5.69
CA GLN A 18 -40.11 -4.29 -6.44
C GLN A 18 -38.65 -3.97 -6.70
N GLN A 19 -38.22 -4.21 -7.94
CA GLN A 19 -36.92 -3.82 -8.43
C GLN A 19 -36.93 -2.30 -8.37
N GLN A 20 -36.29 -1.76 -7.33
CA GLN A 20 -36.19 -0.33 -7.11
C GLN A 20 -35.65 0.27 -8.41
N SER A 21 -36.45 1.08 -9.10
CA SER A 21 -36.05 1.65 -10.38
C SER A 21 -34.84 2.54 -10.14
N SER A 22 -33.67 2.12 -10.64
CA SER A 22 -32.46 2.93 -10.56
C SER A 22 -32.71 4.28 -11.24
N ARG A 23 -32.31 5.38 -10.57
CA ARG A 23 -32.40 6.75 -11.12
C ARG A 23 -31.60 6.89 -12.43
N PHE A 24 -30.53 6.12 -12.57
CA PHE A 24 -29.64 6.10 -13.74
C PHE A 24 -29.74 4.77 -14.49
N ASP A 25 -29.36 4.74 -15.77
CA ASP A 25 -29.39 3.53 -16.60
C ASP A 25 -28.63 2.37 -15.94
N PRO A 26 -29.34 1.30 -15.50
CA PRO A 26 -28.71 0.18 -14.82
C PRO A 26 -27.90 -0.71 -15.78
N THR A 27 -28.01 -0.51 -17.10
CA THR A 27 -27.37 -1.35 -18.12
C THR A 27 -26.10 -0.74 -18.71
N PHE A 28 -25.83 0.55 -18.47
CA PHE A 28 -24.69 1.27 -19.05
C PHE A 28 -23.34 0.57 -18.82
N THR A 29 -23.03 0.23 -17.56
CA THR A 29 -21.77 -0.46 -17.21
C THR A 29 -21.65 -1.79 -17.94
N SER A 30 -22.73 -2.59 -17.98
CA SER A 30 -22.74 -3.85 -18.71
C SER A 30 -22.49 -3.68 -20.21
N HIS A 31 -22.98 -2.60 -20.83
CA HIS A 31 -22.67 -2.28 -22.22
C HIS A 31 -21.19 -1.97 -22.44
N VAL A 32 -20.57 -1.18 -21.55
CA VAL A 32 -19.12 -0.90 -21.62
C VAL A 32 -18.29 -2.17 -21.44
N LEU A 33 -18.64 -3.05 -20.49
CA LEU A 33 -17.92 -4.32 -20.32
C LEU A 33 -17.99 -5.22 -21.56
N LYS A 34 -19.12 -5.21 -22.28
CA LYS A 34 -19.31 -5.98 -23.52
C LYS A 34 -18.45 -5.48 -24.69
N THR A 35 -17.88 -4.28 -24.63
CA THR A 35 -16.96 -3.79 -25.67
C THR A 35 -15.55 -4.37 -25.55
N MET A 36 -15.22 -5.07 -24.46
CA MET A 36 -13.92 -5.73 -24.29
C MET A 36 -13.73 -6.84 -25.32
N GLY A 37 -12.69 -6.70 -26.16
CA GLY A 37 -12.43 -7.59 -27.29
C GLY A 37 -12.21 -9.07 -26.92
N PRO A 38 -12.42 -10.00 -27.88
CA PRO A 38 -12.39 -11.44 -27.63
C PRO A 38 -10.99 -11.98 -27.26
N ASN A 39 -9.92 -11.30 -27.66
CA ASN A 39 -8.53 -11.75 -27.47
C ASN A 39 -7.94 -11.38 -26.11
N MET A 40 -8.72 -10.75 -25.21
CA MET A 40 -8.23 -10.33 -23.91
C MET A 40 -7.96 -11.53 -23.00
N THR A 41 -6.83 -11.54 -22.30
CA THR A 41 -6.50 -12.63 -21.36
C THR A 41 -7.56 -12.74 -20.26
N PRO A 42 -7.79 -13.94 -19.69
CA PRO A 42 -8.74 -14.11 -18.59
C PRO A 42 -8.44 -13.19 -17.40
N ARG A 43 -7.16 -13.01 -17.04
CA ARG A 43 -6.76 -12.15 -15.93
C ARG A 43 -7.02 -10.67 -16.21
N ASN A 44 -6.69 -10.17 -17.40
CA ASN A 44 -6.99 -8.79 -17.76
C ASN A 44 -8.51 -8.53 -17.74
N ARG A 45 -9.30 -9.51 -18.21
CA ARG A 45 -10.77 -9.40 -18.18
C ARG A 45 -11.31 -9.33 -16.76
N GLN A 46 -10.79 -10.15 -15.85
CA GLN A 46 -11.15 -10.07 -14.45
C GLN A 46 -10.82 -8.70 -13.85
N LEU A 47 -9.58 -8.23 -14.02
CA LEU A 47 -9.09 -6.99 -13.42
C LEU A 47 -9.81 -5.75 -13.96
N LEU A 48 -9.87 -5.60 -15.29
CA LEU A 48 -10.47 -4.42 -15.91
C LEU A 48 -12.00 -4.40 -15.76
N SER A 49 -12.67 -5.57 -15.74
CA SER A 49 -14.11 -5.60 -15.48
C SER A 49 -14.44 -5.11 -14.08
N SER A 50 -13.66 -5.56 -13.08
CA SER A 50 -13.81 -5.11 -11.70
C SER A 50 -13.56 -3.60 -11.58
N LEU A 51 -12.43 -3.11 -12.12
CA LEU A 51 -12.08 -1.70 -12.08
C LEU A 51 -13.15 -0.80 -12.71
N ILE A 52 -13.60 -1.11 -13.93
CA ILE A 52 -14.62 -0.32 -14.63
C ILE A 52 -15.93 -0.33 -13.85
N THR A 53 -16.32 -1.49 -13.30
CA THR A 53 -17.54 -1.62 -12.50
C THR A 53 -17.48 -0.69 -11.29
N HIS A 54 -16.40 -0.78 -10.49
CA HIS A 54 -16.26 0.04 -9.29
C HIS A 54 -16.12 1.54 -9.57
N ILE A 55 -15.43 1.96 -10.65
CA ILE A 55 -15.35 3.37 -11.03
C ILE A 55 -16.73 3.91 -11.46
N HIS A 56 -17.50 3.12 -12.22
CA HIS A 56 -18.84 3.51 -12.62
C HIS A 56 -19.82 3.55 -11.43
N ASP A 57 -19.70 2.61 -10.50
CA ASP A 57 -20.48 2.58 -9.27
C ASP A 57 -20.17 3.80 -8.40
N PHE A 58 -18.88 4.13 -8.20
CA PHE A 58 -18.46 5.37 -7.54
C PHE A 58 -19.09 6.60 -8.18
N ALA A 59 -18.98 6.75 -9.51
CA ALA A 59 -19.53 7.91 -10.21
C ALA A 59 -21.05 8.04 -10.06
N ARG A 60 -21.79 6.92 -10.02
CA ARG A 60 -23.23 6.90 -9.73
C ARG A 60 -23.54 7.21 -8.28
N GLU A 61 -22.78 6.64 -7.34
CA GLU A 61 -22.95 6.80 -5.90
C GLU A 61 -22.86 8.27 -5.48
N VAL A 62 -21.87 8.99 -6.01
CA VAL A 62 -21.67 10.41 -5.68
C VAL A 62 -22.37 11.36 -6.65
N GLU A 63 -23.10 10.85 -7.64
CA GLU A 63 -23.69 11.61 -8.74
C GLU A 63 -22.70 12.61 -9.38
N LEU A 64 -21.50 12.11 -9.73
CA LEU A 64 -20.34 12.91 -10.11
C LEU A 64 -20.67 13.94 -11.21
N THR A 65 -20.37 15.22 -10.96
CA THR A 65 -20.61 16.29 -11.94
C THR A 65 -19.51 16.37 -13.00
N ASN A 66 -19.78 17.06 -14.11
CA ASN A 66 -18.78 17.28 -15.16
C ASN A 66 -17.56 18.07 -14.64
N ASP A 67 -17.77 19.05 -13.76
CA ASP A 67 -16.69 19.89 -13.22
C ASP A 67 -15.79 19.08 -12.27
N GLU A 68 -16.39 18.25 -11.41
CA GLU A 68 -15.65 17.35 -10.52
C GLU A 68 -14.90 16.27 -11.31
N TRP A 69 -15.54 15.70 -12.34
CA TRP A 69 -14.89 14.76 -13.25
C TRP A 69 -13.67 15.40 -13.95
N MET A 70 -13.83 16.61 -14.49
CA MET A 70 -12.73 17.34 -15.12
C MET A 70 -11.61 17.69 -14.13
N ALA A 71 -11.93 18.01 -12.87
CA ALA A 71 -10.94 18.20 -11.82
C ALA A 71 -10.14 16.91 -11.57
N GLY A 72 -10.80 15.74 -11.53
CA GLY A 72 -10.14 14.44 -11.44
C GLY A 72 -9.23 14.12 -12.63
N VAL A 73 -9.68 14.42 -13.86
CA VAL A 73 -8.85 14.28 -15.08
C VAL A 73 -7.60 15.15 -15.00
N HIS A 74 -7.75 16.42 -14.60
CA HIS A 74 -6.60 17.32 -14.42
C HIS A 74 -5.65 16.83 -13.33
N PHE A 75 -6.18 16.28 -12.24
CA PHE A 75 -5.37 15.70 -11.17
C PHE A 75 -4.53 14.50 -11.66
N ILE A 76 -5.12 13.57 -12.42
CA ILE A 76 -4.38 12.43 -13.02
C ILE A 76 -3.28 12.92 -13.96
N ASN A 77 -3.58 13.93 -14.80
CA ASN A 77 -2.56 14.53 -15.67
C ASN A 77 -1.41 15.16 -14.87
N PHE A 78 -1.73 15.84 -13.75
CA PHE A 78 -0.75 16.47 -12.88
C PHE A 78 0.18 15.44 -12.20
N ILE A 79 -0.34 14.25 -11.83
CA ILE A 79 0.48 13.12 -11.36
C ILE A 79 1.54 12.75 -12.40
N GLY A 80 1.14 12.59 -13.67
CA GLY A 80 2.05 12.25 -14.75
C GLY A 80 3.10 13.33 -15.00
N GLN A 81 2.69 14.60 -15.06
CA GLN A 81 3.58 15.74 -15.33
C GLN A 81 4.61 16.01 -14.23
N THR A 82 4.27 15.67 -12.98
CA THR A 82 5.18 15.88 -11.83
C THR A 82 6.15 14.71 -11.65
N SER A 83 5.84 13.54 -12.23
CA SER A 83 6.68 12.35 -12.08
C SER A 83 7.95 12.46 -12.93
N THR A 84 9.08 12.07 -12.35
CA THR A 84 10.41 12.05 -12.98
C THR A 84 11.08 10.69 -12.75
N LYS A 85 12.31 10.50 -13.26
CA LYS A 85 13.09 9.26 -13.03
C LYS A 85 13.32 8.95 -11.55
N THR A 86 13.35 9.97 -10.69
CA THR A 86 13.64 9.85 -9.25
C THR A 86 12.43 10.22 -8.37
N ARG A 87 11.29 10.54 -8.98
CA ARG A 87 10.05 10.93 -8.29
C ARG A 87 8.86 10.25 -8.94
N ASN A 88 8.19 9.35 -8.24
CA ASN A 88 6.98 8.70 -8.73
C ASN A 88 5.75 9.19 -7.94
N GLU A 89 4.99 10.15 -8.50
CA GLU A 89 3.80 10.65 -7.82
C GLU A 89 2.61 9.70 -7.91
N ALA A 90 2.56 8.82 -8.92
CA ALA A 90 1.49 7.83 -9.01
C ALA A 90 1.59 6.81 -7.87
N HIS A 91 2.82 6.37 -7.57
CA HIS A 91 3.11 5.53 -6.41
C HIS A 91 2.71 6.26 -5.12
N ARG A 92 3.16 7.51 -4.91
CA ARG A 92 2.79 8.28 -3.69
C ARG A 92 1.29 8.49 -3.53
N VAL A 93 0.56 8.76 -4.61
CA VAL A 93 -0.90 8.89 -4.55
C VAL A 93 -1.53 7.55 -4.15
N SER A 94 -1.02 6.42 -4.66
CA SER A 94 -1.43 5.09 -4.20
C SER A 94 -1.19 4.90 -2.68
N ASP A 95 -0.04 5.33 -2.17
CA ASP A 95 0.29 5.26 -0.74
C ASP A 95 -0.68 6.11 0.10
N VAL A 96 -0.95 7.34 -0.35
CA VAL A 96 -1.87 8.27 0.33
C VAL A 96 -3.30 7.73 0.39
N LEU A 97 -3.75 7.06 -0.67
CA LEU A 97 -5.05 6.39 -0.76
C LEU A 97 -5.09 5.05 0.01
N GLY A 98 -3.95 4.58 0.52
CA GLY A 98 -3.85 3.31 1.25
C GLY A 98 -3.83 2.06 0.36
N LEU A 99 -3.80 2.23 -0.96
CA LEU A 99 -3.83 1.10 -1.90
C LEU A 99 -2.55 0.28 -1.85
N GLU A 100 -1.38 0.92 -1.69
CA GLU A 100 -0.11 0.19 -1.58
C GLU A 100 -0.11 -0.76 -0.38
N SER A 101 -0.53 -0.26 0.80
CA SER A 101 -0.61 -1.07 2.02
C SER A 101 -1.63 -2.22 1.89
N LEU A 102 -2.77 -1.98 1.24
CA LEU A 102 -3.75 -3.02 1.00
C LEU A 102 -3.22 -4.11 0.04
N VAL A 103 -2.49 -3.71 -1.01
CA VAL A 103 -1.85 -4.66 -1.93
C VAL A 103 -0.78 -5.49 -1.20
N ASP A 104 0.01 -4.86 -0.33
CA ASP A 104 0.98 -5.55 0.51
C ASP A 104 0.29 -6.58 1.43
N GLU A 105 -0.78 -6.20 2.11
CA GLU A 105 -1.56 -7.14 2.94
C GLU A 105 -2.06 -8.33 2.11
N ILE A 106 -2.69 -8.09 0.96
CA ILE A 106 -3.22 -9.16 0.11
C ILE A 106 -2.11 -10.12 -0.36
N ALA A 107 -0.93 -9.59 -0.66
CA ALA A 107 0.20 -10.36 -1.17
C ALA A 107 0.93 -11.15 -0.08
N ASN A 108 1.04 -10.58 1.13
CA ASN A 108 1.97 -11.05 2.15
C ASN A 108 1.29 -11.51 3.45
N LYS A 109 -0.04 -11.42 3.57
CA LYS A 109 -0.76 -11.95 4.72
C LYS A 109 -0.64 -13.47 4.78
N ILE A 110 0.16 -13.93 5.72
CA ILE A 110 0.28 -15.35 6.07
C ILE A 110 -0.79 -15.64 7.11
N VAL A 111 -1.75 -16.50 6.75
CA VAL A 111 -2.68 -17.10 7.70
C VAL A 111 -2.05 -18.42 8.15
N ALA A 112 -1.41 -18.41 9.32
CA ALA A 112 -0.83 -19.63 9.90
C ALA A 112 -1.94 -20.47 10.58
N GLU A 113 -1.75 -21.79 10.65
CA GLU A 113 -2.60 -22.66 11.46
C GLU A 113 -2.23 -22.50 12.94
N GLY A 114 -3.16 -22.01 13.77
CA GLY A 114 -2.98 -21.71 15.20
C GLY A 114 -3.10 -20.22 15.54
N ASP A 115 -3.17 -19.86 16.82
CA ASP A 115 -3.26 -18.47 17.32
C ASP A 115 -1.90 -17.73 17.30
N VAL A 116 -1.07 -17.94 16.26
CA VAL A 116 0.27 -17.31 16.17
C VAL A 116 0.46 -16.62 14.82
N ASP A 117 0.63 -15.30 14.86
CA ASP A 117 0.87 -14.48 13.67
C ASP A 117 2.38 -14.22 13.46
N PRO A 118 2.89 -14.25 12.20
CA PRO A 118 4.23 -13.77 11.91
C PRO A 118 4.33 -12.26 12.10
N THR A 119 5.58 -11.76 12.13
CA THR A 119 5.84 -10.32 11.99
C THR A 119 5.10 -9.78 10.76
N SER A 120 4.20 -8.83 10.97
CA SER A 120 3.39 -8.27 9.88
C SER A 120 4.26 -7.58 8.84
N SER A 121 3.91 -7.73 7.56
CA SER A 121 4.53 -6.98 6.48
C SER A 121 4.12 -5.51 6.54
N SER A 122 4.89 -4.68 5.86
CA SER A 122 4.56 -3.30 5.56
C SER A 122 5.21 -2.93 4.23
N ILE A 123 4.71 -1.88 3.61
CA ILE A 123 5.23 -1.32 2.36
C ILE A 123 6.76 -1.13 2.42
N LEU A 124 7.45 -1.50 1.34
CA LEU A 124 8.90 -1.33 1.21
C LEU A 124 9.29 0.15 1.24
N GLY A 125 8.47 0.99 0.59
CA GLY A 125 8.79 2.38 0.31
C GLY A 125 9.89 2.52 -0.76
N PRO A 126 10.08 3.74 -1.31
CA PRO A 126 10.90 3.94 -2.50
C PRO A 126 12.41 4.06 -2.23
N PHE A 127 12.85 3.81 -0.99
CA PHE A 127 14.19 4.18 -0.54
C PHE A 127 15.10 3.01 -0.23
N TRP A 128 14.72 1.77 -0.53
CA TRP A 128 15.65 0.63 -0.39
C TRP A 128 16.83 0.75 -1.39
N SER A 129 18.01 0.27 -0.99
CA SER A 129 19.23 0.28 -1.81
C SER A 129 19.76 -1.15 -1.96
N PRO A 130 19.91 -1.67 -3.19
CA PRO A 130 20.50 -3.00 -3.42
C PRO A 130 21.98 -3.04 -3.04
N ASP A 131 22.67 -1.89 -3.08
CA ASP A 131 24.10 -1.76 -2.86
C ASP A 131 24.48 -1.53 -1.38
N ALA A 132 23.51 -1.68 -0.47
CA ALA A 132 23.78 -1.58 0.96
C ALA A 132 24.82 -2.63 1.39
N PRO A 133 25.90 -2.25 2.12
CA PRO A 133 26.97 -3.17 2.47
C PRO A 133 26.54 -4.14 3.57
N PHE A 134 27.15 -5.33 3.60
CA PHE A 134 27.13 -6.16 4.80
C PHE A 134 27.87 -5.47 5.93
N ARG A 135 27.30 -5.57 7.13
CA ARG A 135 27.87 -5.04 8.38
C ARG A 135 27.88 -6.14 9.44
N GLU A 136 28.83 -6.03 10.35
CA GLU A 136 29.01 -6.99 11.44
C GLU A 136 27.98 -6.75 12.56
N ASN A 137 27.50 -7.83 13.18
CA ASN A 137 26.73 -7.73 14.42
C ASN A 137 27.55 -7.00 15.49
N GLY A 138 26.91 -6.07 16.19
CA GLY A 138 27.56 -5.14 17.11
C GLY A 138 28.13 -3.89 16.47
N GLY A 139 28.16 -3.82 15.14
CA GLY A 139 28.56 -2.65 14.39
C GLY A 139 27.53 -1.51 14.42
N THR A 140 27.73 -0.53 13.55
CA THR A 140 26.86 0.64 13.39
C THR A 140 26.52 0.86 11.92
N ILE A 141 25.30 1.31 11.66
CA ILE A 141 24.89 1.80 10.32
C ILE A 141 25.14 3.31 10.17
N ILE A 142 25.46 4.02 11.25
CA ILE A 142 25.82 5.45 11.21
C ILE A 142 27.24 5.57 10.65
N GLN A 143 27.38 5.99 9.40
CA GLN A 143 28.68 6.26 8.76
C GLN A 143 29.05 7.73 8.88
N ASP A 144 28.05 8.60 8.74
CA ASP A 144 28.17 10.04 8.84
C ASP A 144 27.33 10.54 10.02
N PRO A 145 27.96 10.86 11.16
CA PRO A 145 27.25 11.35 12.33
C PRO A 145 26.53 12.68 12.06
N ASN A 146 25.27 12.77 12.47
CA ASN A 146 24.50 14.00 12.48
C ASN A 146 24.50 14.54 13.93
N PRO A 147 24.80 15.82 14.17
CA PRO A 147 24.84 16.40 15.52
C PRO A 147 23.55 16.26 16.34
N GLU A 148 22.39 16.19 15.67
CA GLU A 148 21.08 16.02 16.30
C GLU A 148 20.68 14.53 16.44
N GLY A 149 21.51 13.62 15.94
CA GLY A 149 21.28 12.18 15.97
C GLY A 149 21.36 11.60 17.36
N ARG A 150 20.29 10.92 17.79
CA ARG A 150 20.25 10.17 19.05
C ARG A 150 20.56 8.71 18.77
N VAL A 151 21.75 8.25 19.15
CA VAL A 151 22.16 6.85 18.96
C VAL A 151 21.25 5.92 19.77
N CYS A 152 20.78 4.84 19.16
CA CYS A 152 20.08 3.74 19.83
C CYS A 152 20.65 2.40 19.40
N LYS A 153 20.45 1.38 20.25
CA LYS A 153 20.78 -0.01 19.93
C LYS A 153 19.51 -0.71 19.46
N MET A 154 19.53 -1.21 18.23
CA MET A 154 18.49 -2.10 17.72
C MET A 154 18.97 -3.54 17.88
N HIS A 155 18.12 -4.41 18.40
CA HIS A 155 18.45 -5.82 18.59
C HIS A 155 17.20 -6.70 18.62
N GLY A 156 17.37 -7.98 18.30
CA GLY A 156 16.27 -8.94 18.30
C GLY A 156 16.75 -10.36 18.07
N THR A 157 15.79 -11.27 17.86
CA THR A 157 16.03 -12.67 17.49
C THR A 157 15.08 -13.03 16.38
N ILE A 158 15.60 -13.61 15.30
CA ILE A 158 14.82 -14.11 14.17
C ILE A 158 14.53 -15.58 14.45
N THR A 159 13.24 -15.92 14.51
CA THR A 159 12.77 -17.26 14.86
C THR A 159 11.79 -17.78 13.81
N ASP A 160 11.78 -19.09 13.64
CA ASP A 160 10.76 -19.79 12.87
C ASP A 160 9.42 -19.71 13.60
N LEU A 161 8.37 -19.33 12.88
CA LEU A 161 7.05 -19.07 13.45
C LEU A 161 6.43 -20.33 14.11
N LEU A 162 6.55 -21.48 13.45
CA LEU A 162 5.86 -22.70 13.86
C LEU A 162 6.58 -23.42 15.00
N THR A 163 7.91 -23.42 14.97
CA THR A 163 8.75 -24.15 15.93
C THR A 163 9.27 -23.27 17.06
N GLY A 164 9.25 -21.94 16.90
CA GLY A 164 9.84 -20.99 17.83
C GLY A 164 11.38 -21.05 17.91
N LYS A 165 12.02 -21.87 17.07
CA LYS A 165 13.48 -22.04 17.07
C LYS A 165 14.16 -20.86 16.38
N PRO A 166 15.36 -20.46 16.81
CA PRO A 166 16.12 -19.42 16.12
C PRO A 166 16.46 -19.84 14.69
N ILE A 167 16.64 -18.86 13.80
CA ILE A 167 17.08 -19.05 12.40
C ILE A 167 18.52 -18.53 12.26
N PRO A 168 19.54 -19.40 12.40
CA PRO A 168 20.93 -19.02 12.25
C PRO A 168 21.23 -18.53 10.83
N GLY A 169 22.05 -17.48 10.71
CA GLY A 169 22.53 -17.02 9.41
C GLY A 169 21.50 -16.30 8.54
N ALA A 170 20.29 -16.05 9.06
CA ALA A 170 19.28 -15.23 8.39
C ALA A 170 19.86 -13.86 8.01
N VAL A 171 19.62 -13.43 6.78
CA VAL A 171 20.08 -12.14 6.26
C VAL A 171 18.89 -11.21 6.18
N PHE A 172 19.09 -9.97 6.62
CA PHE A 172 18.10 -8.91 6.51
C PHE A 172 18.77 -7.58 6.18
N ASP A 173 18.02 -6.74 5.49
CA ASP A 173 18.41 -5.38 5.13
C ASP A 173 17.77 -4.39 6.11
N ILE A 174 18.50 -3.34 6.47
CA ILE A 174 18.02 -2.23 7.30
C ILE A 174 18.32 -0.90 6.62
N TRP A 175 17.37 0.02 6.65
CA TRP A 175 17.58 1.41 6.29
C TRP A 175 16.66 2.34 7.06
N GLN A 176 17.13 3.57 7.30
CA GLN A 176 16.33 4.62 7.92
C GLN A 176 16.77 6.01 7.45
N ALA A 177 15.94 7.01 7.71
CA ALA A 177 16.34 8.41 7.57
C ALA A 177 17.31 8.84 8.69
N SER A 178 18.10 9.86 8.41
CA SER A 178 18.93 10.57 9.40
C SER A 178 18.06 11.44 10.32
N ALA A 179 18.69 12.08 11.32
CA ALA A 179 18.00 12.90 12.32
C ALA A 179 17.17 14.04 11.68
N ASN A 180 17.64 14.58 10.56
CA ASN A 180 16.99 15.61 9.76
C ASN A 180 15.85 15.08 8.85
N GLY A 181 15.48 13.79 8.95
CA GLY A 181 14.41 13.18 8.16
C GLY A 181 14.76 12.89 6.70
N LYS A 182 16.05 12.97 6.33
CA LYS A 182 16.53 12.68 4.96
C LYS A 182 17.29 11.38 4.88
N TYR A 183 17.09 10.66 3.78
CA TYR A 183 17.96 9.56 3.37
C TYR A 183 19.21 10.10 2.68
N ASP A 184 20.28 9.30 2.68
CA ASP A 184 21.58 9.59 2.07
C ASP A 184 21.53 10.31 0.72
N PHE A 185 20.81 9.77 -0.26
CA PHE A 185 20.73 10.34 -1.60
C PHE A 185 20.02 11.70 -1.68
N MET A 186 19.24 12.06 -0.65
CA MET A 186 18.57 13.36 -0.53
C MET A 186 19.45 14.42 0.13
N ASP A 187 20.60 14.02 0.68
CA ASP A 187 21.48 14.86 1.49
C ASP A 187 22.97 14.55 1.22
N PRO A 188 23.41 14.55 -0.05
CA PRO A 188 24.74 14.08 -0.44
C PRO A 188 25.89 14.93 0.12
N GLU A 189 25.60 16.14 0.59
CA GLU A 189 26.58 17.03 1.23
C GLU A 189 26.93 16.59 2.67
N ASN A 190 26.02 15.87 3.33
CA ASN A 190 26.16 15.48 4.74
C ASN A 190 26.12 13.96 4.95
N GLN A 191 25.79 13.18 3.92
CA GLN A 191 25.64 11.74 4.00
C GLN A 191 26.30 11.07 2.80
N THR A 192 27.30 10.24 3.08
CA THR A 192 27.90 9.36 2.09
C THR A 192 26.89 8.30 1.63
N PRO A 193 26.99 7.80 0.39
CA PRO A 193 26.13 6.72 -0.08
C PRO A 193 26.14 5.52 0.88
N ASN A 194 24.95 5.03 1.22
CA ASN A 194 24.71 3.98 2.21
C ASN A 194 24.99 4.33 3.68
N ASN A 195 25.04 5.62 4.03
CA ASN A 195 24.85 6.04 5.42
C ASN A 195 23.47 5.58 5.93
N LEU A 196 23.41 5.06 7.16
CA LEU A 196 22.19 4.56 7.81
C LEU A 196 21.51 3.41 7.05
N ARG A 197 22.30 2.65 6.28
CA ARG A 197 21.89 1.42 5.59
C ARG A 197 22.84 0.28 5.93
N GLY A 198 22.35 -0.94 5.94
CA GLY A 198 23.22 -2.11 6.03
C GLY A 198 22.48 -3.42 5.89
N LYS A 199 23.21 -4.47 5.52
CA LYS A 199 22.77 -5.86 5.55
C LYS A 199 23.42 -6.56 6.72
N PHE A 200 22.66 -7.34 7.47
CA PHE A 200 23.17 -8.05 8.64
C PHE A 200 22.89 -9.53 8.53
N ARG A 201 23.67 -10.32 9.27
CA ARG A 201 23.49 -11.75 9.40
C ARG A 201 23.26 -12.12 10.86
N ALA A 202 22.17 -12.82 11.13
CA ALA A 202 21.88 -13.33 12.47
C ALA A 202 22.94 -14.36 12.90
N ASP A 203 23.29 -14.37 14.18
CA ASP A 203 24.25 -15.30 14.76
C ASP A 203 23.71 -16.74 14.86
N GLU A 204 24.48 -17.66 15.44
CA GLU A 204 24.09 -19.06 15.66
C GLU A 204 22.81 -19.26 16.51
N ASN A 205 22.40 -18.24 17.25
CA ASN A 205 21.20 -18.21 18.07
C ASN A 205 20.10 -17.34 17.43
N GLY A 206 20.22 -17.00 16.15
CA GLY A 206 19.27 -16.15 15.43
C GLY A 206 19.28 -14.68 15.89
N LYS A 207 20.23 -14.26 16.71
CA LYS A 207 20.27 -12.91 17.27
C LYS A 207 20.95 -11.95 16.32
N TYR A 208 20.49 -10.71 16.36
CA TYR A 208 21.13 -9.58 15.70
C TYR A 208 21.17 -8.38 16.65
N TRP A 209 22.18 -7.54 16.50
CA TRP A 209 22.23 -6.24 17.17
C TRP A 209 23.16 -5.29 16.43
N PHE A 210 22.82 -4.01 16.42
CA PHE A 210 23.64 -2.94 15.84
C PHE A 210 23.23 -1.59 16.41
N TYR A 211 24.05 -0.57 16.17
CA TYR A 211 23.75 0.81 16.52
C TYR A 211 23.24 1.59 15.32
N CYS A 212 22.17 2.35 15.54
CA CYS A 212 21.56 3.23 14.57
C CYS A 212 21.06 4.51 15.28
N TYR A 213 20.25 5.33 14.60
CA TYR A 213 19.57 6.43 15.27
C TYR A 213 18.18 6.02 15.73
N HIS A 214 17.77 6.53 16.89
CA HIS A 214 16.36 6.62 17.23
C HIS A 214 15.65 7.34 16.07
N PRO A 215 14.70 6.69 15.38
CA PRO A 215 14.12 7.26 14.18
C PRO A 215 13.35 8.55 14.52
N THR A 216 13.31 9.46 13.56
CA THR A 216 12.50 10.69 13.63
C THR A 216 11.39 10.64 12.59
N ALA A 217 10.28 11.31 12.89
CA ALA A 217 9.21 11.50 11.91
C ALA A 217 9.68 12.44 10.81
N TYR A 218 9.23 12.21 9.58
CA TYR A 218 9.59 13.06 8.44
C TYR A 218 8.41 13.21 7.48
N SER A 219 8.43 14.30 6.71
CA SER A 219 7.35 14.64 5.78
C SER A 219 7.54 13.99 4.42
N LEU A 220 6.44 13.62 3.77
CA LEU A 220 6.41 13.52 2.31
C LEU A 220 6.69 14.90 1.67
N PRO A 221 7.18 14.96 0.42
CA PRO A 221 7.33 16.23 -0.29
C PRO A 221 6.00 16.99 -0.41
N THR A 222 6.04 18.31 -0.19
CA THR A 222 4.85 19.18 -0.10
C THR A 222 4.64 20.06 -1.33
N ASP A 223 5.19 19.65 -2.48
CA ASP A 223 5.29 20.43 -3.71
C ASP A 223 4.60 19.77 -4.92
N GLY A 224 3.79 18.72 -4.69
CA GLY A 224 3.19 17.92 -5.76
C GLY A 224 1.75 17.46 -5.53
N PRO A 225 1.20 16.66 -6.47
CA PRO A 225 -0.18 16.19 -6.44
C PRO A 225 -0.50 15.35 -5.22
N SER A 226 0.41 14.49 -4.75
CA SER A 226 0.21 13.73 -3.51
C SER A 226 -0.07 14.64 -2.30
N TYR A 227 0.63 15.78 -2.18
CA TYR A 227 0.37 16.74 -1.11
C TYR A 227 -0.94 17.52 -1.32
N GLN A 228 -1.32 17.83 -2.57
CA GLN A 228 -2.64 18.42 -2.83
C GLN A 228 -3.76 17.47 -2.39
N LEU A 229 -3.64 16.18 -2.69
CA LEU A 229 -4.60 15.16 -2.26
C LEU A 229 -4.68 15.03 -0.74
N ILE A 230 -3.54 15.03 -0.05
CA ILE A 230 -3.47 15.07 1.41
C ILE A 230 -4.25 16.28 1.97
N LYS A 231 -4.08 17.47 1.38
CA LYS A 231 -4.80 18.68 1.78
C LYS A 231 -6.29 18.61 1.52
N LEU A 232 -6.72 18.00 0.41
CA LEU A 232 -8.15 17.81 0.11
C LEU A 232 -8.85 16.93 1.15
N MET A 233 -8.12 16.01 1.78
CA MET A 233 -8.62 15.17 2.87
C MET A 233 -8.38 15.75 4.27
N ASP A 234 -7.90 16.99 4.39
CA ASP A 234 -7.52 17.61 5.67
C ASP A 234 -6.53 16.77 6.50
N ARG A 235 -5.53 16.18 5.83
CA ARG A 235 -4.49 15.34 6.44
C ARG A 235 -3.13 16.07 6.49
N HIS A 236 -2.23 15.59 7.34
CA HIS A 236 -0.83 16.03 7.38
C HIS A 236 0.09 15.11 6.55
N PRO A 237 1.24 15.59 6.04
CA PRO A 237 2.17 14.79 5.22
C PRO A 237 3.18 13.97 6.03
N MET A 238 3.16 14.06 7.36
CA MET A 238 4.13 13.39 8.22
C MET A 238 3.95 11.87 8.23
N ARG A 239 5.05 11.15 8.05
CA ARG A 239 5.19 9.74 8.39
C ARG A 239 5.70 9.62 9.83
N PRO A 240 5.18 8.67 10.62
CA PRO A 240 5.72 8.41 11.95
C PRO A 240 7.18 7.97 11.86
N ALA A 241 7.92 8.11 12.96
CA ALA A 241 9.29 7.59 13.05
C ALA A 241 9.30 6.06 12.84
N HIS A 242 10.16 5.56 11.95
CA HIS A 242 10.27 4.13 11.64
C HIS A 242 11.69 3.75 11.19
N ILE A 243 11.99 2.46 11.28
CA ILE A 243 13.17 1.80 10.69
C ILE A 243 12.61 0.73 9.75
N HIS A 244 13.17 0.63 8.55
CA HIS A 244 12.77 -0.40 7.61
C HIS A 244 13.59 -1.68 7.82
N ILE A 245 12.94 -2.82 7.60
CA ILE A 245 13.54 -4.16 7.62
C ILE A 245 13.01 -4.93 6.39
N MET A 246 13.88 -5.65 5.70
CA MET A 246 13.51 -6.60 4.63
C MET A 246 14.28 -7.91 4.78
#